data_AF-A0A2E3FM39-F1
#
_entry.id   AF-A0A2E3FM39-F1
#
_cell.length_a   1.000
_cell.length_b   1.000
_cell.length_c   1.000
_cell.angle_alpha   90.00
_cell.angle_beta   90.00
_cell.angle_gamma   90.00
#
_symmetry.space_group_name_H-M   'P 1'
#
loop_
_entity.id
_entity.type
_entity.pdbx_description
1 polymer ?
#
loop_
_entity_poly.entity_id
_entity_poly.type
_entity_poly.pdbx_seq_one_letter_code
_entity_poly.pdbx_strand_id
1 'polypeptide(L)' 'MIQVEGHKHLYRDENTGAIVNCDTTGYMRYKKMRNKKLNEKSEIDSLKAEIDTLKGLLNELIQKNS' A
#
# COMPACT_ATOMS: atom_id res chain seq x y z
N MET A 1 -11.37 -8.61 -28.93
CA MET A 1 -11.99 -8.08 -27.71
C MET A 1 -13.07 -7.08 -28.10
N ILE A 2 -14.27 -7.17 -27.52
CA ILE A 2 -15.42 -6.31 -27.84
C ILE A 2 -15.65 -5.35 -26.67
N GLN A 3 -15.69 -4.03 -26.92
CA GLN A 3 -15.96 -3.06 -25.85
C GLN A 3 -17.38 -3.27 -25.28
N VAL A 4 -17.50 -3.22 -23.95
CA VAL A 4 -18.80 -3.29 -23.28
C VAL A 4 -19.52 -1.95 -23.39
N GLU A 5 -20.78 -1.98 -23.82
CA GLU A 5 -21.60 -0.78 -24.00
C GLU A 5 -21.69 0.06 -22.70
N GLY A 6 -21.54 1.38 -22.82
CA GLY A 6 -21.54 2.29 -21.68
C GLY A 6 -20.27 2.27 -20.81
N HIS A 7 -19.32 1.36 -21.06
CA HIS A 7 -18.14 1.18 -20.24
C HIS A 7 -16.83 1.34 -21.03
N LYS A 8 -16.27 2.55 -20.98
CA LYS A 8 -15.05 2.94 -21.71
C LYS A 8 -13.87 1.97 -21.57
N HIS A 9 -13.70 1.39 -20.38
CA HIS A 9 -12.54 0.58 -20.03
C HIS A 9 -12.84 -0.92 -19.88
N LEU A 10 -14.07 -1.37 -20.12
CA LEU A 10 -14.42 -2.78 -20.01
C LEU A 10 -14.51 -3.42 -21.40
N TYR A 11 -13.88 -4.58 -21.55
CA TYR A 11 -13.81 -5.31 -22.80
C TYR A 11 -14.18 -6.77 -22.56
N ARG A 12 -15.05 -7.32 -23.40
CA ARG A 12 -15.36 -8.75 -23.43
C ARG A 12 -14.32 -9.47 -24.28
N ASP A 13 -13.69 -10.49 -23.71
CA ASP A 13 -12.87 -11.43 -24.45
C ASP A 13 -13.77 -12.33 -25.31
N GLU A 14 -13.42 -12.51 -26.58
CA GLU A 14 -14.27 -13.20 -27.56
C GLU A 14 -14.21 -14.72 -27.44
N ASN A 15 -13.12 -15.26 -26.92
CA ASN A 15 -12.92 -16.70 -26.79
C ASN A 15 -13.55 -17.25 -25.51
N THR A 16 -13.50 -16.47 -24.43
CA THR A 16 -13.94 -16.90 -23.09
C THR A 16 -15.22 -16.22 -22.62
N GLY A 17 -15.61 -15.09 -23.22
CA GLY A 17 -16.71 -14.26 -22.76
C GLY A 17 -16.42 -13.45 -21.49
N ALA A 18 -15.20 -13.53 -20.93
CA ALA A 18 -14.82 -12.82 -19.72
C ALA A 18 -14.80 -11.30 -19.95
N ILE A 19 -15.23 -10.52 -18.94
CA ILE A 19 -15.12 -9.05 -18.97
C ILE A 19 -13.80 -8.64 -18.29
N VAL A 20 -12.94 -7.96 -19.04
CA VAL A 20 -11.62 -7.50 -18.62
C VAL A 20 -11.64 -5.99 -18.47
N ASN A 21 -11.17 -5.50 -17.34
CA ASN A 21 -10.93 -4.08 -17.13
C ASN A 21 -9.55 -3.69 -17.67
N CYS A 22 -9.53 -2.81 -18.67
CA CYS A 22 -8.33 -2.30 -19.34
C CYS A 22 -7.96 -0.87 -18.91
N ASP A 23 -8.50 -0.37 -17.79
CA ASP A 23 -8.11 0.92 -17.21
C ASP A 23 -6.74 0.83 -16.53
N THR A 24 -5.69 0.89 -17.35
CA THR A 24 -4.31 0.90 -16.88
C THR A 24 -4.02 2.13 -16.02
N THR A 25 -4.64 3.27 -16.31
CA THR A 25 -4.39 4.53 -15.58
C THR A 25 -4.99 4.47 -14.18
N GLY A 26 -6.25 4.06 -14.05
CA GLY A 26 -6.91 3.84 -12.76
C GLY A 26 -6.19 2.79 -11.92
N TYR A 27 -5.77 1.68 -12.54
CA TYR A 27 -4.99 0.65 -11.86
C TYR A 27 -3.65 1.17 -11.33
N MET A 28 -2.91 1.93 -12.15
CA MET A 28 -1.64 2.53 -11.72
C MET A 28 -1.83 3.54 -10.57
N ARG A 29 -2.90 4.35 -10.62
CA ARG A 29 -3.26 5.27 -9.54
C ARG A 29 -3.56 4.52 -8.25
N TYR A 30 -4.38 3.47 -8.31
CA TYR A 30 -4.67 2.61 -7.16
C TYR A 30 -3.39 2.03 -6.56
N LYS A 31 -2.51 1.43 -7.39
CA LYS A 31 -1.24 0.89 -6.91
C LYS A 31 -0.38 1.92 -6.20
N LYS A 32 -0.27 3.13 -6.77
CA LYS A 32 0.47 4.24 -6.15
C LYS A 32 -0.10 4.60 -4.78
N MET A 33 -1.43 4.72 -4.66
CA MET A 33 -2.09 5.00 -3.39
C MET A 33 -1.88 3.89 -2.36
N ARG A 34 -2.00 2.62 -2.78
CA ARG A 34 -1.75 1.46 -1.93
C ARG A 34 -0.32 1.47 -1.39
N ASN A 35 0.66 1.66 -2.27
CA ASN A 35 2.07 1.67 -1.88
C ASN A 35 2.39 2.85 -0.95
N LYS A 36 1.81 4.04 -1.21
CA LYS A 36 1.96 5.18 -0.31
C LYS A 36 1.48 4.85 1.12
N LYS A 37 0.29 4.25 1.26
CA LYS A 37 -0.24 3.83 2.57
C LYS A 37 0.63 2.77 3.26
N LEU A 38 1.18 1.83 2.49
CA LEU A 38 2.08 0.81 3.03
C LEU A 38 3.39 1.42 3.54
N ASN A 39 3.95 2.37 2.79
CA ASN A 39 5.16 3.08 3.20
C ASN A 39 4.90 3.92 4.46
N GLU A 40 3.81 4.70 4.50
CA GLU A 40 3.41 5.48 5.68
C GLU A 40 3.25 4.58 6.91
N LYS A 41 2.63 3.41 6.76
CA LYS A 41 2.52 2.42 7.84
C LYS A 41 3.88 1.90 8.28
N SER A 42 4.75 1.55 7.33
CA SER A 42 6.10 1.07 7.64
C SER A 42 6.92 2.12 8.37
N GLU A 43 6.84 3.39 7.98
CA GLU A 43 7.53 4.50 8.65
C GLU A 43 7.04 4.66 10.09
N ILE A 44 5.72 4.60 10.32
CA ILE A 44 5.15 4.66 11.68
C ILE A 44 5.62 3.48 12.54
N ASP A 45 5.64 2.28 11.97
CA ASP A 45 6.06 1.08 12.70
C ASP A 45 7.57 1.13 13.04
N SER A 46 8.41 1.66 12.14
CA SER A 46 9.83 1.92 12.43
C SER A 46 10.02 2.97 13.53
N LEU A 47 9.30 4.10 13.46
CA LEU A 47 9.39 5.15 14.48
C LEU A 47 8.99 4.64 15.86
N LYS A 48 7.98 3.77 15.96
CA LYS A 48 7.61 3.13 17.23
C LYS A 48 8.72 2.25 17.79
N ALA A 49 9.36 1.44 16.94
CA ALA A 49 10.48 0.59 17.34
C ALA A 49 11.68 1.41 17.83
N GLU A 50 11.98 2.53 17.15
CA GLU A 50 13.02 3.47 17.60
C GLU A 50 12.67 4.11 18.95
N ILE A 51 11.42 4.51 19.16
CA ILE A 51 10.96 5.06 20.45
C ILE A 51 11.12 4.03 21.57
N ASP A 52 10.75 2.78 21.34
CA ASP A 52 10.88 1.72 22.35
C ASP A 52 12.34 1.41 22.66
N THR A 53 13.21 1.47 21.65
CA THR A 53 14.67 1.39 21.84
C THR A 53 15.19 2.54 22.69
N LEU A 54 14.79 3.78 22.40
CA LEU A 54 15.19 4.96 23.17
C LEU A 54 14.73 4.89 24.64
N LYS A 55 13.50 4.42 24.89
CA LYS A 55 13.01 4.18 26.26
C LYS A 55 13.87 3.15 26.99
N GLY A 56 14.27 2.08 26.30
CA GLY A 56 15.17 1.06 26.85
C GLY A 56 16.51 1.66 27.29
N LEU A 57 17.17 2.38 26.39
CA LEU A 57 18.43 3.07 26.68
C LEU A 57 18.31 4.06 27.85
N LEU A 58 17.21 4.81 27.91
CA LEU A 58 16.95 5.74 29.01
C LEU A 58 16.81 5.00 30.36
N ASN A 59 16.10 3.88 30.38
CA ASN A 59 15.96 3.07 31.59
C ASN A 59 17.31 2.51 32.06
N GLU A 60 18.15 2.03 31.14
CA GLU A 60 19.50 1.57 31.46
C GLU A 60 20.36 2.68 32.07
N LEU A 61 20.27 3.90 31.52
CA LEU A 61 20.98 5.07 32.06
C LEU A 61 20.49 5.43 33.47
N ILE A 62 19.17 5.38 33.73
CA ILE A 62 18.61 5.65 35.05
C ILE A 62 19.09 4.60 36.06
N GLN A 63 19.04 3.31 35.69
CA GLN A 63 19.47 2.21 36.55
C GLN A 63 20.96 2.27 36.89
N LYS A 64 21.80 2.69 35.93
CA LYS A 64 23.25 2.80 36.15
C LYS A 64 23.65 4.00 37.02
N ASN A 65 22.80 5.03 37.09
CA ASN A 65 23.02 6.24 37.89
C ASN A 65 22.27 6.24 39.24
N SER A 66 21.53 5.17 39.54
CA SER A 66 20.88 4.93 40.85
C SER A 66 21.74 4.02 41.71
#